data_AF-A0AAD1H0H8-F1
#
_entry.id   AF-A0AAD1H0H8-F1
#
_cell.length_a   1.000
_cell.length_b   1.000
_cell.length_c   1.000
_cell.angle_alpha   90.00
_cell.angle_beta   90.00
_cell.angle_gamma   90.00
#
_symmetry.space_group_name_H-M   'P 1'
#
loop_
_entity.id
_entity.type
_entity.pdbx_description
1 polymer ?
#
loop_
_entity_poly.entity_id
_entity_poly.type
_entity_poly.pdbx_seq_one_letter_code
_entity_poly.pdbx_strand_id
1 'polypeptide(L)'
;MALLRGDPSDGLPGVPGIGEKTAATLLARHGSLAAILAAAEDPKSAMPKALRAKLRQAADYIEAADPVVRVATDAPVELSTSTDAVPLVAADPRRTAELASRLGVGSPVARLQKALDSLPG
;
A
#
# COMPACT_ATOMS: atom_id res chain seq x y z
N MET A 1 7.00 4.12 -6.66
CA MET A 1 6.33 5.22 -7.40
C MET A 1 5.77 6.27 -6.45
N ALA A 2 4.92 5.88 -5.47
CA ALA A 2 4.26 6.80 -4.55
C ALA A 2 5.23 7.78 -3.84
N LEU A 3 6.36 7.29 -3.33
CA LEU A 3 7.38 8.11 -2.66
C LEU A 3 7.80 9.35 -3.47
N LEU A 4 8.05 9.18 -4.77
CA LEU A 4 8.51 10.28 -5.63
C LEU A 4 7.37 11.25 -5.99
N ARG A 5 6.19 10.73 -6.33
CA ARG A 5 5.06 11.56 -6.78
C ARG A 5 4.20 12.15 -5.64
N GLY A 6 4.36 11.64 -4.42
CA GLY A 6 3.49 11.93 -3.29
C GLY A 6 2.23 11.08 -3.25
N ASP A 7 1.58 11.07 -2.09
CA ASP A 7 0.28 10.44 -1.86
C ASP A 7 -0.60 11.34 -0.97
N PRO A 8 -1.52 12.14 -1.57
CA PRO A 8 -2.33 13.08 -0.81
C PRO A 8 -3.25 12.45 0.22
N SER A 9 -3.74 11.21 0.01
CA SER A 9 -4.61 10.56 1.01
C SER A 9 -3.86 10.19 2.28
N ASP A 10 -2.55 9.94 2.16
CA ASP A 10 -1.66 9.62 3.28
C ASP A 10 -0.85 10.84 3.76
N GLY A 11 -1.15 12.04 3.23
CA GLY A 11 -0.46 13.28 3.59
C GLY A 11 1.00 13.35 3.12
N LEU A 12 1.40 12.50 2.16
CA LEU A 12 2.77 12.46 1.64
C LEU A 12 2.92 13.47 0.49
N PRO A 13 3.74 14.53 0.65
CA PRO A 13 3.86 15.58 -0.36
C PRO A 13 4.61 15.15 -1.62
N GLY A 14 5.43 14.09 -1.55
CA GLY A 14 6.30 13.69 -2.65
C GLY A 14 7.52 14.59 -2.84
N VAL A 15 8.29 14.34 -3.89
CA VAL A 15 9.45 15.16 -4.24
C VAL A 15 8.96 16.37 -5.06
N PRO A 16 9.20 17.62 -4.60
CA PRO A 16 8.74 18.81 -5.30
C PRO A 16 9.17 18.85 -6.78
N GLY A 17 8.19 19.01 -7.67
CA GLY A 17 8.43 19.09 -9.11
C GLY A 17 8.78 17.75 -9.77
N ILE A 18 8.56 16.61 -9.10
CA ILE A 18 8.52 15.26 -9.69
C ILE A 18 7.09 14.73 -9.56
N GLY A 19 6.29 14.92 -10.60
CA GLY A 19 4.96 14.32 -10.70
C GLY A 19 5.01 12.87 -11.19
N GLU A 20 3.84 12.24 -11.30
CA GLU A 20 3.67 10.84 -11.71
C GLU A 20 4.37 10.49 -13.02
N LYS A 21 4.21 11.31 -14.07
CA LYS A 21 4.85 11.09 -15.38
C LYS A 21 6.38 11.06 -15.30
N THR A 22 6.97 11.98 -14.53
CA THR A 22 8.41 12.07 -14.34
C THR A 22 8.91 10.90 -13.50
N ALA A 23 8.21 10.55 -12.43
CA ALA A 23 8.52 9.39 -11.59
C ALA A 23 8.47 8.08 -12.40
N ALA A 24 7.48 7.91 -13.27
CA ALA A 24 7.35 6.75 -14.15
C ALA A 24 8.49 6.67 -15.17
N THR A 25 8.84 7.80 -15.80
CA THR A 25 9.95 7.85 -16.76
C THR A 25 11.29 7.50 -16.08
N LEU A 26 11.51 8.01 -14.88
CA LEU A 26 12.69 7.70 -14.08
C LEU A 26 12.77 6.21 -13.74
N LEU A 27 11.68 5.61 -13.29
CA LEU A 27 11.65 4.18 -12.97
C LEU A 27 11.80 3.31 -14.23
N ALA A 28 11.18 3.68 -15.34
CA ALA A 28 11.35 2.96 -16.60
C ALA A 28 12.82 2.98 -17.08
N ARG A 29 13.52 4.10 -16.87
CA ARG A 29 14.91 4.28 -17.31
C ARG A 29 15.95 3.65 -16.37
N HIS A 30 15.71 3.71 -15.06
CA HIS A 30 16.69 3.35 -14.04
C HIS A 30 16.32 2.09 -13.24
N GLY A 31 15.09 1.60 -13.35
CA GLY A 31 14.61 0.35 -12.75
C GLY A 31 14.19 0.46 -11.28
N SER A 32 14.91 1.22 -10.45
CA SER A 32 14.61 1.33 -9.00
C SER A 32 14.89 2.72 -8.44
N LEU A 33 14.32 3.02 -7.27
CA LEU A 33 14.62 4.26 -6.54
C LEU A 33 16.11 4.38 -6.22
N ALA A 34 16.74 3.31 -5.75
CA ALA A 34 18.17 3.28 -5.47
C ALA A 34 19.02 3.62 -6.70
N ALA A 35 18.67 3.06 -7.88
CA ALA A 35 19.36 3.37 -9.13
C ALA A 35 19.11 4.81 -9.61
N ILE A 36 17.93 5.38 -9.35
CA ILE A 36 17.63 6.79 -9.63
C ILE A 36 18.51 7.69 -8.76
N LEU A 37 18.63 7.41 -7.46
CA LEU A 37 19.46 8.18 -6.54
C LEU A 37 20.95 8.05 -6.88
N ALA A 38 21.43 6.84 -7.19
CA ALA A 38 22.80 6.63 -7.66
C ALA A 38 23.10 7.41 -8.95
N ALA A 39 22.16 7.41 -9.91
CA ALA A 39 22.30 8.20 -11.12
C ALA A 39 22.23 9.72 -10.85
N ALA A 40 21.56 10.15 -9.78
CA ALA A 40 21.53 11.55 -9.39
C ALA A 40 22.89 12.03 -8.84
N GLU A 41 23.63 11.13 -8.19
CA GLU A 41 24.97 11.41 -7.65
C GLU A 41 26.11 11.26 -8.66
N ASP A 42 25.97 10.40 -9.66
CA ASP A 42 26.98 10.25 -10.71
C ASP A 42 26.96 11.44 -11.69
N PRO A 43 28.00 12.30 -11.74
CA PRO A 43 28.05 13.44 -12.67
C PRO A 43 28.09 13.01 -14.14
N LYS A 44 28.51 11.77 -14.46
CA LYS A 44 28.54 11.22 -15.82
C LYS A 44 27.18 10.70 -16.28
N SER A 45 26.22 10.56 -15.37
CA SER A 45 24.88 10.10 -15.74
C SER A 45 24.20 11.11 -16.67
N ALA A 46 23.37 10.59 -17.57
CA ALA A 46 22.58 11.39 -18.51
C ALA A 46 21.31 12.00 -17.86
N MET A 47 21.24 12.10 -16.54
CA MET A 47 20.13 12.73 -15.83
C MET A 47 20.18 14.26 -15.98
N PRO A 48 19.06 14.96 -16.28
CA PRO A 48 19.07 16.42 -16.35
C PRO A 48 19.53 17.08 -15.04
N LYS A 49 20.33 18.15 -15.12
CA LYS A 49 20.85 18.87 -13.93
C LYS A 49 19.74 19.34 -12.97
N ALA A 50 18.62 19.82 -13.52
CA ALA A 50 17.47 20.26 -12.72
C ALA A 50 16.82 19.10 -11.95
N LEU A 51 16.79 17.89 -12.52
CA LEU A 51 16.23 16.72 -11.86
C LEU A 51 17.15 16.20 -10.74
N ARG A 52 18.46 16.26 -10.97
CA ARG A 52 19.47 16.00 -9.93
C ARG A 52 19.31 16.95 -8.75
N ALA A 53 19.16 18.25 -9.01
CA ALA A 53 18.97 19.23 -7.95
C ALA A 53 17.72 18.95 -7.10
N LYS A 54 16.60 18.60 -7.74
CA LYS A 54 15.35 18.23 -7.03
C LYS A 54 15.51 17.00 -6.14
N LEU A 55 16.13 15.93 -6.67
CA LEU A 55 16.35 14.69 -5.91
C LEU A 55 17.29 14.93 -4.73
N ARG A 56 18.36 15.71 -4.92
CA ARG A 56 19.29 16.08 -3.86
C ARG A 56 18.66 16.95 -2.78
N GLN A 57 17.86 17.94 -3.16
CA GLN A 57 17.13 18.80 -2.23
C GLN A 57 16.08 18.03 -1.41
N ALA A 58 15.61 16.89 -1.92
CA ALA A 58 14.65 16.04 -1.26
C ALA A 58 15.27 14.79 -0.62
N ALA A 59 16.60 14.70 -0.50
CA ALA A 59 17.29 13.51 0.02
C ALA A 59 16.76 13.10 1.41
N ASP A 60 16.68 14.06 2.34
CA ASP A 60 16.18 13.84 3.70
C ASP A 60 14.72 13.33 3.71
N TYR A 61 13.88 13.89 2.83
CA TYR A 61 12.50 13.42 2.66
C TYR A 61 12.46 11.99 2.10
N ILE A 62 13.28 11.69 1.09
CA ILE A 62 13.32 10.37 0.45
C ILE A 62 13.78 9.31 1.45
N GLU A 63 14.80 9.61 2.27
CA GLU A 63 15.29 8.73 3.32
C GLU A 63 14.23 8.48 4.40
N ALA A 64 13.56 9.53 4.87
CA ALA A 64 12.50 9.41 5.86
C ALA A 64 11.24 8.71 5.32
N ALA A 65 10.90 8.92 4.04
CA ALA A 65 9.70 8.39 3.43
C ALA A 65 9.84 6.92 2.95
N ASP A 66 11.05 6.41 2.72
CA ASP A 66 11.26 5.02 2.27
C ASP A 66 10.67 3.98 3.24
N PRO A 67 10.92 4.03 4.57
CA PRO A 67 10.28 3.11 5.51
C PRO A 67 8.79 3.38 5.73
N VAL A 68 8.30 4.60 5.46
CA VAL A 68 6.88 4.96 5.61
C VAL A 68 6.04 4.43 4.46
N VAL A 69 6.56 4.50 3.24
CA VAL A 69 5.85 4.06 2.02
C VAL A 69 5.92 2.54 1.85
N ARG A 70 6.96 1.89 2.37
CA ARG A 70 7.09 0.43 2.32
C ARG A 70 6.26 -0.21 3.43
N VAL A 71 5.46 -1.20 3.07
CA VAL A 71 4.77 -2.03 4.07
C VAL A 71 5.79 -2.85 4.86
N ALA A 72 5.62 -2.92 6.17
CA ALA A 72 6.36 -3.85 7.00
C ALA A 72 5.99 -5.29 6.60
N THR A 73 6.99 -6.11 6.28
CA THR A 73 6.78 -7.52 5.84
C THR A 73 6.97 -8.52 6.97
N ASP A 74 7.40 -8.06 8.14
CA ASP A 74 7.76 -8.81 9.32
C ASP A 74 6.94 -8.36 10.55
N ALA A 75 5.79 -7.73 10.30
CA ALA A 75 4.88 -7.35 11.37
C ALA A 75 4.46 -8.59 12.18
N PRO A 76 4.43 -8.51 13.52
CA PRO A 76 4.00 -9.62 14.37
C PRO A 76 2.48 -9.78 14.30
N VAL A 77 1.99 -10.37 13.21
CA VAL A 77 0.56 -10.57 12.98
C VAL A 77 0.04 -11.70 13.87
N GLU A 78 -0.97 -11.38 14.69
CA GLU A 78 -1.71 -12.35 15.48
C GLU A 78 -3.10 -12.57 14.88
N LEU A 79 -3.50 -13.83 14.72
CA LEU A 79 -4.84 -14.19 14.25
C LEU A 79 -5.79 -14.36 15.43
N SER A 80 -7.04 -13.89 15.28
CA SER A 80 -8.10 -14.15 16.25
C SER A 80 -8.62 -15.59 16.21
N THR A 81 -8.22 -16.36 15.20
CA THR A 81 -8.57 -17.76 14.95
C THR A 81 -7.29 -18.60 14.84
N SER A 82 -7.44 -19.92 14.93
CA SER A 82 -6.31 -20.86 14.81
C SER A 82 -5.73 -20.96 13.39
N THR A 83 -6.52 -20.63 12.38
CA THR A 83 -6.13 -20.66 10.96
C THR A 83 -6.75 -19.48 10.22
N ASP A 84 -6.33 -19.27 8.97
CA ASP A 84 -6.88 -18.29 8.02
C ASP A 84 -8.03 -18.86 7.17
N ALA A 85 -8.44 -20.10 7.41
CA ALA A 85 -9.53 -20.73 6.69
C ALA A 85 -10.85 -19.99 6.92
N VAL A 86 -11.57 -19.68 5.83
CA VAL A 86 -12.88 -19.03 5.89
C VAL A 86 -13.91 -20.03 6.43
N PRO A 87 -14.61 -19.74 7.54
CA PRO A 87 -15.64 -20.64 8.05
C PRO A 87 -16.85 -20.62 7.12
N LEU A 88 -17.36 -21.80 6.75
CA LEU A 88 -18.55 -21.92 5.88
C LEU A 88 -19.86 -21.60 6.61
N VAL A 89 -19.82 -21.62 7.94
CA VAL A 89 -20.95 -21.28 8.81
C VAL A 89 -20.44 -20.45 9.99
N ALA A 90 -21.32 -19.60 10.55
CA ALA A 90 -20.98 -18.86 11.76
C ALA A 90 -20.60 -19.80 12.92
N ALA A 91 -19.51 -19.49 13.62
CA ALA A 91 -19.08 -20.26 14.79
C ALA A 91 -20.12 -20.25 15.93
N ASP A 92 -20.87 -19.15 16.06
CA ASP A 92 -22.03 -19.04 16.96
C ASP A 92 -23.22 -18.43 16.20
N PRO A 93 -24.07 -19.27 15.58
CA PRO A 93 -25.19 -18.79 14.77
C PRO A 93 -26.21 -17.97 15.55
N ARG A 94 -26.41 -18.26 16.85
CA ARG A 94 -27.39 -17.54 17.68
C ARG A 94 -26.91 -16.13 17.95
N ARG A 95 -25.67 -16.00 18.43
CA ARG A 95 -25.06 -14.69 18.70
C ARG A 95 -24.93 -13.86 17.43
N THR A 96 -24.58 -14.49 16.31
CA THR A 96 -24.53 -13.80 15.01
C THR A 96 -25.90 -13.25 14.61
N ALA A 97 -26.98 -14.02 14.77
CA ALA A 97 -28.34 -13.56 14.46
C ALA A 97 -28.78 -12.40 15.38
N GLU A 98 -28.48 -12.48 16.68
CA GLU A 98 -28.76 -11.40 17.65
C GLU A 98 -28.04 -10.10 17.27
N LEU A 99 -26.74 -10.18 16.96
CA LEU A 99 -25.94 -9.03 16.54
C LEU A 99 -26.43 -8.46 15.21
N ALA A 100 -26.75 -9.32 14.25
CA ALA A 100 -27.21 -8.90 12.93
C ALA A 100 -28.55 -8.16 13.01
N SER A 101 -29.46 -8.62 13.88
CA SER A 101 -30.72 -7.92 14.17
C SER A 101 -30.46 -6.57 14.83
N ARG A 102 -29.66 -6.55 15.89
CA ARG A 102 -29.35 -5.33 16.66
C ARG A 102 -28.67 -4.24 15.82
N LEU A 103 -27.81 -4.62 14.89
CA LEU A 103 -27.08 -3.70 14.00
C LEU A 103 -27.84 -3.37 12.71
N GLY A 104 -29.02 -3.96 12.47
CA GLY A 104 -29.81 -3.73 11.25
C GLY A 104 -29.19 -4.32 9.98
N VAL A 105 -28.36 -5.36 10.11
CA VAL A 105 -27.59 -5.99 9.01
C VAL A 105 -27.99 -7.45 8.74
N GLY A 106 -29.17 -7.87 9.17
CA GLY A 106 -29.67 -9.23 8.96
C GLY A 106 -29.66 -9.69 7.50
N SER A 107 -30.11 -8.83 6.57
CA SER A 107 -30.12 -9.15 5.14
C SER A 107 -28.71 -9.35 4.55
N PRO A 108 -27.72 -8.46 4.79
CA PRO A 108 -26.32 -8.72 4.46
C PRO A 108 -25.76 -10.04 5.01
N VAL A 109 -26.03 -10.37 6.27
CA VAL A 109 -25.55 -11.62 6.90
C VAL A 109 -26.15 -12.85 6.23
N ALA A 110 -27.45 -12.82 5.90
CA ALA A 110 -28.09 -13.91 5.17
C ALA A 110 -27.50 -14.08 3.75
N ARG A 111 -27.17 -12.97 3.06
CA ARG A 111 -26.49 -13.03 1.76
C ARG A 111 -25.08 -13.61 1.86
N LEU A 112 -24.34 -13.28 2.93
CA LEU A 112 -23.03 -13.89 3.20
C LEU A 112 -23.15 -15.41 3.36
N GLN A 113 -24.09 -15.89 4.18
CA GLN A 113 -24.30 -17.34 4.33
C GLN A 113 -24.60 -18.02 2.99
N LYS A 114 -25.50 -17.44 2.19
CA LYS A 114 -25.81 -17.98 0.85
C LYS A 114 -24.58 -18.04 -0.08
N ALA A 115 -23.66 -17.08 0.03
CA ALA A 115 -22.42 -17.09 -0.74
C ALA A 115 -21.47 -18.20 -0.25
N LEU A 116 -21.34 -18.39 1.06
CA LEU A 116 -20.55 -19.47 1.66
C LEU A 116 -21.09 -20.85 1.27
N ASP A 117 -22.42 -21.02 1.29
CA ASP A 117 -23.10 -22.26 0.89
C ASP A 117 -22.84 -22.64 -0.60
N SER A 118 -22.40 -21.67 -1.41
CA SER A 118 -22.10 -21.88 -2.84
C SER A 118 -20.64 -22.24 -3.12
N LEU A 119 -19.78 -22.24 -2.10
CA LEU A 119 -18.38 -22.63 -2.27
C LEU A 119 -18.27 -24.15 -2.52
N PRO A 120 -17.39 -24.58 -3.44
CA PRO A 120 -17.10 -25.99 -3.62
C PRO A 120 -16.47 -26.55 -2.33
N GLY A 121 -16.96 -27.71 -1.89
CA GLY A 121 -16.45 -28.43 -0.72
C GLY A 121 -15.10 -29.09 -0.93
#